data_AF-A0AAD8EVQ2-F1
#
_entry.id   AF-A0AAD8EVQ2-F1
#
_cell.length_a   1.000
_cell.length_b   1.000
_cell.length_c   1.000
_cell.angle_alpha   90.00
_cell.angle_beta   90.00
_cell.angle_gamma   90.00
#
_symmetry.space_group_name_H-M   'P 1'
#
loop_
_entity.id
_entity.type
_entity.pdbx_description
1 polymer ?
#
loop_
_entity_poly.entity_id
_entity_poly.type
_entity_poly.pdbx_seq_one_letter_code
_entity_poly.pdbx_strand_id
1 'polypeptide(L)'
;MATPGSGESVPCCLVEFYVMTPGGSYEIHQADCLTNMLIRGLKDDFRESFKIPVANQIWKHDGRELNDSRTLKFYGIEALDKDKEKIYVTRSN
;
A
#
# COMPACT_ATOMS: atom_id res chain seq x y z
N MET A 1 -19.30 -26.13 -23.12
CA MET A 1 -19.30 -26.21 -21.64
C MET A 1 -18.41 -25.09 -21.14
N ALA A 2 -18.99 -23.95 -20.75
CA ALA A 2 -18.26 -22.82 -20.19
C ALA A 2 -18.39 -22.91 -18.67
N THR A 3 -17.27 -23.07 -17.97
CA THR A 3 -17.22 -23.06 -16.51
C THR A 3 -17.77 -21.74 -15.96
N PRO A 4 -18.65 -21.76 -14.94
CA PRO A 4 -18.93 -20.57 -14.16
C PRO A 4 -17.66 -20.23 -13.39
N GLY A 5 -16.85 -19.33 -13.93
CA GLY A 5 -15.79 -18.68 -13.18
C GLY A 5 -16.46 -17.85 -12.10
N SER A 6 -16.62 -18.45 -10.91
CA SER A 6 -16.98 -17.76 -9.69
C SER A 6 -16.18 -16.47 -9.64
N GLY A 7 -16.88 -15.33 -9.69
CA GLY A 7 -16.28 -14.03 -9.46
C GLY A 7 -15.77 -14.01 -8.02
N GLU A 8 -14.54 -14.47 -7.81
CA GLU A 8 -13.80 -14.16 -6.60
C GLU A 8 -13.64 -12.65 -6.62
N SER A 9 -14.54 -11.95 -5.91
CA SER A 9 -14.36 -10.56 -5.54
C SER A 9 -13.04 -10.49 -4.77
N VAL A 10 -11.97 -10.16 -5.48
CA VAL A 10 -10.66 -9.97 -4.86
C VAL A 10 -10.82 -8.86 -3.82
N PRO A 11 -10.50 -9.12 -2.55
CA PRO A 11 -10.68 -8.13 -1.49
C PRO A 11 -9.69 -6.98 -1.71
N CYS A 12 -10.20 -5.88 -2.27
CA CYS A 12 -9.51 -4.61 -2.43
C CYS A 12 -9.91 -3.64 -1.31
N CYS A 13 -8.95 -2.87 -0.81
CA CYS A 13 -9.17 -1.80 0.15
C CYS A 13 -8.60 -0.49 -0.43
N LEU A 14 -9.24 0.63 -0.13
CA LEU A 14 -8.77 1.94 -0.53
C LEU A 14 -7.75 2.44 0.49
N VAL A 15 -6.50 2.60 0.05
CA VAL A 15 -5.41 3.01 0.91
C VAL A 15 -4.96 4.43 0.56
N GLU A 16 -4.78 5.27 1.58
CA GLU A 16 -4.22 6.62 1.47
C GLU A 16 -2.74 6.62 1.86
N PHE A 17 -1.89 6.85 0.86
CA PHE A 17 -0.46 6.96 1.01
C PHE A 17 -0.07 8.42 1.22
N TYR A 18 0.44 8.75 2.40
CA TYR A 18 0.98 10.06 2.76
C TYR A 18 2.47 10.08 2.42
N VAL A 19 2.79 10.49 1.19
CA VAL A 19 4.16 10.53 0.67
C VAL A 19 4.85 11.81 1.08
N MET A 20 5.93 11.69 1.84
CA MET A 20 6.73 12.84 2.24
C MET A 20 7.57 13.35 1.06
N THR A 21 7.23 14.56 0.64
CA THR A 21 7.96 15.30 -0.40
C THR A 21 9.32 15.79 0.10
N PRO A 22 10.28 16.06 -0.79
CA PRO A 22 11.55 16.67 -0.41
C PRO A 22 11.42 18.04 0.29
N GLY A 23 10.31 18.74 0.09
CA GLY A 23 10.01 20.03 0.73
C GLY A 23 9.50 19.91 2.18
N GLY A 24 9.31 18.70 2.70
CA GLY A 24 8.81 18.46 4.07
C GLY A 24 7.28 18.38 4.18
N SER A 25 6.55 18.57 3.07
CA SER A 25 5.10 18.40 3.00
C SER A 25 4.72 16.96 2.69
N TYR A 26 3.48 16.56 2.99
CA TYR A 26 2.92 15.26 2.57
C TYR A 26 1.99 15.43 1.38
N GLU A 27 2.19 14.61 0.35
CA GLU A 27 1.23 14.42 -0.74
C GLU A 27 0.41 13.16 -0.49
N ILE A 28 -0.90 13.26 -0.62
CA ILE A 28 -1.81 12.14 -0.39
C ILE A 28 -2.09 11.47 -1.73
N HIS A 29 -1.77 10.18 -1.84
CA HIS A 29 -2.07 9.35 -3.00
C HIS A 29 -3.06 8.27 -2.59
N GLN A 30 -4.18 8.14 -3.31
CA GLN A 30 -5.17 7.11 -3.02
C GLN A 30 -5.06 6.02 -4.07
N ALA A 31 -4.92 4.76 -3.65
CA ALA A 31 -4.90 3.64 -4.58
C ALA A 31 -5.65 2.43 -4.02
N ASP A 32 -6.36 1.76 -4.92
CA ASP A 32 -7.07 0.51 -4.63
C ASP A 32 -6.04 -0.63 -4.55
N CYS A 33 -5.80 -1.12 -3.34
CA CYS A 33 -4.80 -2.16 -3.10
C CYS A 33 -5.46 -3.47 -2.72
N LEU A 34 -4.94 -4.57 -3.27
CA LEU A 34 -5.39 -5.91 -2.86
C LEU A 34 -4.84 -6.24 -1.47
N THR A 35 -5.71 -6.63 -0.55
CA THR A 35 -5.33 -6.93 0.84
C THR A 35 -4.34 -8.09 0.97
N ASN A 36 -4.33 -9.00 0.00
CA ASN A 36 -3.39 -10.12 -0.12
C ASN A 36 -2.08 -9.77 -0.84
N MET A 37 -1.95 -8.55 -1.38
CA MET A 37 -0.73 -8.11 -2.05
C MET A 37 0.38 -7.87 -1.02
N LEU A 38 1.60 -8.26 -1.40
CA LEU A 38 2.80 -7.98 -0.62
C LEU A 38 3.13 -6.49 -0.66
N ILE A 39 3.58 -5.95 0.47
CA ILE A 39 4.06 -4.57 0.55
C ILE A 39 5.17 -4.32 -0.47
N ARG A 40 6.01 -5.32 -0.77
CA ARG A 40 7.03 -5.21 -1.82
C ARG A 40 6.46 -4.80 -3.18
N GLY A 41 5.31 -5.36 -3.57
CA GLY A 41 4.66 -5.02 -4.84
C GLY A 41 4.22 -3.57 -4.88
N LEU A 42 3.61 -3.09 -3.79
CA LEU A 42 3.18 -1.70 -3.64
C LEU A 42 4.38 -0.74 -3.66
N LYS A 43 5.48 -1.08 -2.97
CA LYS A 43 6.70 -0.26 -3.00
C LYS A 43 7.31 -0.19 -4.40
N ASP A 44 7.22 -1.25 -5.20
CA ASP A 44 7.74 -1.25 -6.58
C ASP A 44 6.92 -0.31 -7.47
N ASP A 45 5.58 -0.33 -7.35
CA ASP A 45 4.69 0.63 -8.02
C ASP A 45 5.06 2.08 -7.65
N PHE A 46 5.28 2.33 -6.35
CA PHE A 46 5.74 3.63 -5.88
C PHE A 46 7.14 4.01 -6.39
N ARG A 47 8.02 3.04 -6.62
CA ARG A 47 9.32 3.30 -7.25
C ARG A 47 9.13 3.79 -8.68
N GLU A 48 8.22 3.20 -9.43
CA GLU A 48 7.95 3.61 -10.81
C GLU A 48 7.31 5.00 -10.87
N SER A 49 6.35 5.28 -9.99
CA SER A 49 5.59 6.53 -9.94
C SER A 49 6.40 7.70 -9.35
N PHE A 50 7.06 7.50 -8.20
CA PHE A 50 7.75 8.57 -7.46
C PHE A 50 9.27 8.58 -7.65
N LYS A 51 9.82 7.62 -8.41
CA LYS A 51 11.27 7.44 -8.62
C LYS A 51 12.07 7.27 -7.32
N ILE A 52 11.43 6.79 -6.25
CA ILE A 52 12.08 6.49 -4.97
C ILE A 52 12.44 5.00 -4.94
N PRO A 53 13.70 4.59 -4.79
CA PRO A 53 14.05 3.18 -4.73
C PRO A 53 13.40 2.51 -3.50
N VAL A 54 12.89 1.28 -3.69
CA VAL A 54 12.19 0.50 -2.65
C VAL A 54 12.97 0.44 -1.33
N ALA A 55 14.30 0.31 -1.40
CA ALA A 55 15.19 0.26 -0.24
C ALA A 55 15.20 1.57 0.58
N ASN A 56 14.93 2.71 -0.06
CA ASN A 56 14.88 4.01 0.59
C ASN A 56 13.44 4.39 0.99
N GLN A 57 12.44 3.57 0.67
CA GLN A 57 11.06 3.81 1.04
C GLN A 57 10.75 3.20 2.42
N ILE A 58 10.60 4.05 3.42
CA ILE A 58 10.13 3.68 4.76
C ILE A 58 8.62 3.89 4.80
N TRP A 59 7.88 2.79 4.92
CA TRP A 59 6.42 2.78 4.98
C TRP A 59 5.98 2.49 6.40
N LYS A 60 5.09 3.29 6.97
CA LYS A 60 4.56 3.12 8.32
C LYS A 60 3.04 3.12 8.34
N HIS A 61 2.46 2.15 9.02
CA HIS A 61 1.04 2.04 9.29
C HIS A 61 0.82 1.85 10.79
N ASP A 62 -0.06 2.65 11.40
CA ASP A 62 -0.36 2.59 12.84
C ASP A 62 0.91 2.63 13.73
N GLY A 63 1.88 3.47 13.35
CA GLY A 63 3.18 3.57 14.03
C GLY A 63 4.16 2.40 13.79
N ARG A 64 3.76 1.36 13.05
CA ARG A 64 4.58 0.19 12.72
C ARG A 64 5.15 0.28 11.31
N GLU A 65 6.42 -0.08 11.16
CA GLU A 65 7.04 -0.17 9.84
C GLU A 65 6.53 -1.39 9.05
N LEU A 66 6.16 -1.13 7.79
CA LEU A 66 5.67 -2.13 6.85
C LEU A 66 6.85 -2.83 6.15
N ASN A 67 7.01 -4.10 6.48
CA ASN A 67 7.97 -5.01 5.90
C ASN A 67 7.53 -5.54 4.52
N ASP A 68 8.47 -5.63 3.58
CA ASP A 68 8.26 -6.05 2.17
C ASP A 68 7.73 -7.48 2.03
N SER A 69 8.07 -8.36 2.98
CA SER A 69 7.70 -9.77 2.98
C SER A 69 6.33 -10.04 3.63
N ARG A 70 5.61 -8.97 4.02
CA ARG A 70 4.26 -9.05 4.60
C ARG A 70 3.23 -8.49 3.63
N THR A 71 1.97 -8.84 3.85
CA THR A 71 0.83 -8.33 3.08
C THR A 71 0.12 -7.22 3.84
N LEU A 72 -0.72 -6.44 3.17
CA LEU A 72 -1.58 -5.44 3.82
C LEU A 72 -2.44 -6.06 4.93
N LYS A 73 -3.07 -7.20 4.63
CA LYS A 73 -3.89 -7.97 5.60
C LYS A 73 -3.14 -8.32 6.88
N PHE A 74 -1.83 -8.57 6.80
CA PHE A 74 -1.03 -8.88 8.00
C PHE A 74 -1.01 -7.72 9.02
N TYR A 75 -1.16 -6.49 8.54
CA TYR A 75 -1.21 -5.29 9.37
C TYR A 75 -2.63 -4.84 9.73
N GLY A 76 -3.64 -5.68 9.47
CA GLY A 76 -5.04 -5.35 9.73
C GLY A 76 -5.72 -4.52 8.64
N ILE A 77 -5.05 -4.26 7.52
CA ILE A 77 -5.63 -3.55 6.37
C ILE A 77 -6.50 -4.53 5.60
N GLU A 78 -7.81 -4.48 5.83
CA GLU A 78 -8.79 -5.39 5.23
C GLU A 78 -9.82 -4.65 4.37
N ALA A 79 -10.47 -5.37 3.44
CA ALA A 79 -11.44 -4.79 2.49
C ALA A 79 -12.80 -4.46 3.12
N LEU A 80 -12.98 -4.83 4.40
CA LEU A 80 -14.22 -4.62 5.14
C LEU A 80 -14.25 -3.25 5.82
N ASP A 81 -13.08 -2.63 6.00
CA ASP A 81 -12.95 -1.30 6.54
C ASP A 81 -13.44 -0.28 5.51
N LYS A 82 -14.53 0.42 5.86
CA LYS A 82 -15.02 1.56 5.09
C LYS A 82 -14.14 2.79 5.28
N ASP A 83 -13.28 2.74 6.29
CA ASP A 83 -12.31 3.76 6.61
C ASP A 83 -11.10 3.61 5.69
N LYS A 84 -10.56 4.76 5.28
CA LYS A 84 -9.39 4.81 4.42
C LYS A 84 -8.16 4.51 5.27
N GLU A 85 -7.45 3.45 4.92
CA GLU A 85 -6.25 3.04 5.65
C GLU A 85 -5.09 3.99 5.33
N LYS A 86 -4.39 4.46 6.36
CA LYS A 86 -3.40 5.54 6.22
C LYS A 86 -1.99 5.00 6.31
N ILE A 87 -1.27 5.04 5.21
CA ILE A 87 0.13 4.62 5.16
C ILE A 87 1.02 5.84 4.96
N TYR A 88 1.96 6.04 5.89
CA TYR A 88 2.95 7.10 5.79
C TYR A 88 4.18 6.60 5.06
N VAL A 89 4.52 7.24 3.94
CA VAL A 89 5.67 6.90 3.12
C VAL A 89 6.71 8.00 3.26
N THR A 90 7.87 7.66 3.81
CA THR A 90 8.99 8.58 4.00
C THR A 90 10.22 8.07 3.27
N ARG A 91 11.05 8.99 2.79
CA ARG A 91 12.34 8.65 2.19
C ARG A 91 13.41 8.56 3.28
N SER A 92 14.14 7.45 3.33
CA SER A 92 15.41 7.37 4.06
C SER A 92 16.51 7.93 3.17
N ASN A 93 17.28 8.88 3.71
CA ASN A 93 18.44 9.48 3.04
C ASN A 93 19.69 8.63 3.25
#